data_AF-A0A1A7WSU4-F1
#
_entry.id   AF-A0A1A7WSU4-F1
#
_cell.length_a   1.000
_cell.length_b   1.000
_cell.length_c   1.000
_cell.angle_alpha   90.00
_cell.angle_beta   90.00
_cell.angle_gamma   90.00
#
_symmetry.space_group_name_H-M   'P 1'
#
loop_
_entity.id
_entity.type
_entity.pdbx_description
1 polymer ?
#
loop_
_entity_poly.entity_id
_entity_poly.type
_entity_poly.pdbx_seq_one_letter_code
_entity_poly.pdbx_strand_id
1 'polypeptide(L)'
;LVFTKSAERNEFWSALLEKAYAKLHGSYEALKGGNTTEAMEDFTGGVTEFYEMKEAPKELYKIMKKALERGSLMGCSIDSLVPARFETRTVTGLVKGHAYSVTAVDECKPSQHKDNKVRLVRLRNPWGQVEWNGPWSDNSKEWTTLSKAEKEKLQHQSAEDGEFWMSFEDFKKNYTKIEICNLTPDALEDDKIHKWTVSVNEGRWVRGCSAGGCRNYPDTFWTNPQYRLRLLEEDDDPDDNEVGCTFVVALMQKNRRKERKMGANLFTIGFAIYEEIAGDDMEITANELRNVLNRVISTHKDLNTEGFSLESCRSMIALMDMDGTGRLNLQEFRHLWNKIKQWQGIFKHYNADQSGSINSYEMRNAVNDAGFRLNNQLYDIITMRYANENMNIDFDSFVSCLVRLEAMFRAFQAFDQDGDGTIRLSVLEWLQLTMYA
;
A
#
# COMPACT_ATOMS: atom_id res chain seq x y z
N LEU A 1 6.93 35.43 29.66
CA LEU A 1 6.67 34.90 28.30
C LEU A 1 5.18 34.63 28.19
N VAL A 2 4.53 35.07 27.09
CA VAL A 2 3.07 34.90 26.87
C VAL A 2 2.77 33.63 26.06
N PHE A 3 3.71 33.17 25.25
CA PHE A 3 3.65 31.90 24.50
C PHE A 3 4.53 30.83 25.18
N THR A 4 5.14 29.91 24.41
CA THR A 4 5.97 28.82 24.93
C THR A 4 7.02 29.34 25.93
N LYS A 5 7.16 28.63 27.05
CA LYS A 5 8.10 28.95 28.13
C LYS A 5 8.62 27.66 28.78
N SER A 6 9.84 27.69 29.26
CA SER A 6 10.36 26.62 30.12
C SER A 6 9.78 26.73 31.54
N ALA A 7 9.78 25.62 32.26
CA ALA A 7 9.62 25.60 33.72
C ALA A 7 10.81 26.28 34.41
N GLU A 8 12.01 26.18 33.83
CA GLU A 8 13.20 26.88 34.30
C GLU A 8 13.16 28.36 33.91
N ARG A 9 13.33 29.25 34.89
CA ARG A 9 13.20 30.70 34.70
C ARG A 9 14.23 31.32 33.76
N ASN A 10 15.39 30.67 33.60
CA ASN A 10 16.52 31.19 32.82
C ASN A 10 16.72 30.45 31.48
N GLU A 11 15.77 29.60 31.09
CA GLU A 11 15.83 28.83 29.85
C GLU A 11 14.87 29.42 28.81
N PHE A 12 15.42 29.84 27.66
CA PHE A 12 14.68 30.60 26.64
C PHE A 12 14.71 29.98 25.24
N TRP A 13 15.41 28.86 25.04
CA TRP A 13 15.61 28.28 23.70
C TRP A 13 14.27 27.90 23.04
N SER A 14 13.33 27.31 23.80
CA SER A 14 12.01 26.90 23.30
C SER A 14 11.17 28.10 22.86
N ALA A 15 11.21 29.20 23.62
CA ALA A 15 10.53 30.45 23.29
C ALA A 15 11.12 31.11 22.03
N LEU A 16 12.45 31.06 21.87
CA LEU A 16 13.13 31.58 20.68
C LEU A 16 12.89 30.71 19.44
N LEU A 17 12.85 29.39 19.61
CA LEU A 17 12.54 28.44 18.55
C LEU A 17 11.13 28.67 18.00
N GLU A 18 10.14 28.76 18.89
CA GLU A 18 8.76 29.08 18.50
C GLU A 18 8.70 30.43 17.76
N LYS A 19 9.44 31.44 18.22
CA LYS A 19 9.52 32.74 17.54
C LYS A 19 10.11 32.63 16.13
N ALA A 20 11.17 31.84 15.95
CA ALA A 20 11.78 31.61 14.65
C ALA A 20 10.80 30.88 13.70
N TYR A 21 10.07 29.90 14.22
CA TYR A 21 9.05 29.16 13.48
C TYR A 21 7.86 30.06 13.09
N ALA A 22 7.38 30.90 14.02
CA ALA A 22 6.36 31.91 13.75
C ALA A 22 6.84 32.91 12.68
N LYS A 23 8.11 33.31 12.68
CA LYS A 23 8.69 34.19 11.66
C LYS A 23 8.69 33.53 10.28
N LEU A 24 9.04 32.26 10.18
CA LEU A 24 9.03 31.49 8.93
C LEU A 24 7.62 31.43 8.32
N HIS A 25 6.60 31.19 9.16
CA HIS A 25 5.19 31.13 8.75
C HIS A 25 4.51 32.51 8.71
N GLY A 26 5.21 33.57 9.14
CA GLY A 26 4.84 34.97 8.96
C GLY A 26 4.13 35.65 10.13
N SER A 27 3.62 34.91 11.12
CA SER A 27 3.11 35.43 12.41
C SER A 27 2.89 34.28 13.42
N TYR A 28 2.72 34.60 14.70
CA TYR A 28 2.30 33.62 15.72
C TYR A 28 0.88 33.10 15.47
N GLU A 29 -0.02 33.95 14.95
CA GLU A 29 -1.39 33.55 14.62
C GLU A 29 -1.42 32.48 13.51
N ALA A 30 -0.47 32.52 12.58
CA ALA A 30 -0.35 31.50 11.53
C ALA A 30 -0.02 30.09 12.07
N LEU A 31 0.48 29.98 13.31
CA LEU A 31 0.74 28.71 13.97
C LEU A 31 -0.51 28.09 14.62
N LYS A 32 -1.60 28.87 14.77
CA LYS A 32 -2.82 28.37 15.40
C LYS A 32 -3.49 27.30 14.53
N GLY A 33 -3.79 26.16 15.13
CA GLY A 33 -4.43 25.03 14.44
C GLY A 33 -3.50 24.26 13.48
N GLY A 34 -2.18 24.30 13.73
CA GLY A 34 -1.22 23.40 13.07
C GLY A 34 -1.38 21.95 13.55
N ASN A 35 -0.96 21.01 12.71
CA ASN A 35 -0.86 19.60 13.07
C ASN A 35 0.53 19.34 13.69
N THR A 36 0.59 18.51 14.73
CA THR A 36 1.86 18.10 15.36
C THR A 36 2.76 17.36 14.37
N THR A 37 2.19 16.62 13.40
CA THR A 37 2.97 15.99 12.32
C THR A 37 3.78 17.00 11.52
N GLU A 38 3.19 18.12 11.12
CA GLU A 38 3.88 19.15 10.32
C GLU A 38 5.06 19.76 11.08
N ALA A 39 4.90 19.96 12.39
CA ALA A 39 5.99 20.44 13.23
C ALA A 39 7.10 19.40 13.36
N MET A 40 6.76 18.11 13.48
CA MET A 40 7.75 17.03 13.49
C MET A 40 8.53 17.00 12.18
N GLU A 41 7.87 17.10 11.02
CA GLU A 41 8.54 17.15 9.71
C GLU A 41 9.43 18.38 9.57
N ASP A 42 8.94 19.58 9.90
CA ASP A 42 9.70 20.83 9.77
C ASP A 42 10.94 20.86 10.70
N PHE A 43 10.88 20.22 11.87
CA PHE A 43 11.99 20.22 12.83
C PHE A 43 12.97 19.06 12.66
N THR A 44 12.56 17.97 12.00
CA THR A 44 13.40 16.76 11.90
C THR A 44 13.79 16.38 10.48
N GLY A 45 13.04 16.87 9.48
CA GLY A 45 13.13 16.35 8.11
C GLY A 45 12.64 14.91 7.95
N GLY A 46 12.05 14.34 9.01
CA GLY A 46 11.52 12.99 9.03
C GLY A 46 10.22 12.84 8.23
N VAL A 47 9.77 11.61 8.11
CA VAL A 47 8.55 11.21 7.41
C VAL A 47 7.46 10.91 8.43
N THR A 48 6.32 11.59 8.34
CA THR A 48 5.22 11.34 9.29
C THR A 48 4.15 10.37 8.81
N GLU A 49 3.66 9.60 9.76
CA GLU A 49 2.49 8.74 9.65
C GLU A 49 1.45 9.15 10.70
N PHE A 50 0.18 8.91 10.39
CA PHE A 50 -0.94 9.27 11.24
C PHE A 50 -1.95 8.14 11.28
N TYR A 51 -2.43 7.81 12.48
CA TYR A 51 -3.45 6.80 12.71
C TYR A 51 -4.58 7.36 13.57
N GLU A 52 -5.82 7.26 13.07
CA GLU A 52 -7.00 7.42 13.91
C GLU A 52 -7.21 6.14 14.74
N MET A 53 -7.33 6.28 16.06
CA MET A 53 -7.41 5.12 16.97
C MET A 53 -8.58 4.19 16.69
N LYS A 54 -9.68 4.71 16.13
CA LYS A 54 -10.86 3.92 15.74
C LYS A 54 -10.59 3.02 14.54
N GLU A 55 -9.71 3.45 13.64
CA GLU A 55 -9.36 2.77 12.39
C GLU A 55 -7.95 2.17 12.45
N ALA A 56 -7.30 2.25 13.61
CA ALA A 56 -5.94 1.79 13.80
C ALA A 56 -5.80 0.29 13.52
N PRO A 57 -4.69 -0.13 12.87
CA PRO A 57 -4.45 -1.53 12.59
C PRO A 57 -4.31 -2.33 13.89
N LYS A 58 -4.64 -3.63 13.83
CA LYS A 58 -4.48 -4.55 14.97
C LYS A 58 -3.03 -4.59 15.48
N GLU A 59 -2.09 -4.44 14.56
CA GLU A 59 -0.65 -4.44 14.80
C GLU A 59 -0.08 -3.10 15.28
N LEU A 60 -0.93 -2.10 15.60
CA LEU A 60 -0.46 -0.76 16.01
C LEU A 60 0.59 -0.81 17.13
N TYR A 61 0.42 -1.70 18.11
CA TYR A 61 1.40 -1.85 19.19
C TYR A 61 2.79 -2.26 18.68
N LYS A 62 2.83 -3.18 17.71
CA LYS A 62 4.07 -3.65 17.05
C LYS A 62 4.70 -2.52 16.24
N ILE A 63 3.89 -1.75 15.51
CA ILE A 63 4.33 -0.55 14.78
C ILE A 63 4.96 0.46 15.72
N MET A 64 4.30 0.80 16.83
CA MET A 64 4.83 1.75 17.82
C MET A 64 6.15 1.29 18.43
N LYS A 65 6.26 -0.01 18.75
CA LYS A 65 7.50 -0.60 19.29
C LYS A 65 8.65 -0.50 18.30
N LYS A 66 8.45 -0.95 17.05
CA LYS A 66 9.45 -0.85 15.97
C LYS A 66 9.84 0.60 15.69
N ALA A 67 8.87 1.53 15.75
CA ALA A 67 9.12 2.95 15.56
C ALA A 67 10.08 3.50 16.63
N LEU A 68 9.88 3.18 17.91
CA LEU A 68 10.78 3.59 19.00
C LEU A 68 12.17 2.95 18.90
N GLU A 69 12.24 1.66 18.56
CA GLU A 69 13.52 0.94 18.38
C GLU A 69 14.36 1.56 17.25
N ARG A 70 13.70 2.10 16.22
CA ARG A 70 14.32 2.87 15.12
C ARG A 70 14.52 4.35 15.46
N GLY A 71 14.16 4.78 16.67
CA GLY A 71 14.37 6.14 17.14
C GLY A 71 13.35 7.17 16.66
N SER A 72 12.20 6.74 16.15
CA SER A 72 11.12 7.61 15.69
C SER A 72 10.51 8.38 16.84
N LEU A 73 10.02 9.58 16.56
CA LEU A 73 9.27 10.39 17.53
C LEU A 73 7.79 10.05 17.44
N MET A 74 7.10 10.02 18.56
CA MET A 74 5.66 9.73 18.57
C MET A 74 4.90 10.73 19.42
N GLY A 75 3.81 11.24 18.85
CA GLY A 75 2.84 12.10 19.50
C GLY A 75 1.46 11.46 19.49
N CYS A 76 0.61 11.87 20.42
CA CYS A 76 -0.80 11.46 20.42
C CYS A 76 -1.67 12.56 21.00
N SER A 77 -2.94 12.57 20.65
CA SER A 77 -3.87 13.58 21.13
C SER A 77 -5.28 13.02 21.33
N ILE A 78 -6.07 13.77 22.09
CA ILE A 78 -7.49 13.48 22.34
C ILE A 78 -8.29 14.63 21.73
N ASP A 79 -9.10 14.34 20.72
CA ASP A 79 -9.94 15.36 20.09
C ASP A 79 -10.99 15.89 21.09
N SER A 80 -11.18 17.22 21.07
CA SER A 80 -12.28 17.86 21.78
C SER A 80 -13.49 17.96 20.86
N LEU A 81 -14.62 17.37 21.26
CA LEU A 81 -15.90 17.45 20.53
C LEU A 81 -16.47 18.88 20.46
N VAL A 82 -15.96 19.80 21.29
CA VAL A 82 -16.40 21.20 21.34
C VAL A 82 -15.21 22.12 21.00
N PRO A 83 -15.20 22.76 19.81
CA PRO A 83 -14.08 23.58 19.34
C PRO A 83 -13.72 24.78 20.24
N ALA A 84 -14.62 25.19 21.14
CA ALA A 84 -14.44 26.33 22.02
C ALA A 84 -13.77 25.99 23.37
N ARG A 85 -13.52 24.70 23.67
CA ARG A 85 -12.85 24.26 24.91
C ARG A 85 -11.64 23.39 24.60
N PHE A 86 -10.54 24.03 24.22
CA PHE A 86 -9.23 23.41 24.26
C PHE A 86 -8.81 23.18 25.72
N GLU A 87 -7.96 22.19 25.96
CA GLU A 87 -7.34 21.91 27.27
C GLU A 87 -8.33 21.54 28.39
N THR A 88 -9.36 20.75 28.08
CA THR A 88 -10.33 20.30 29.09
C THR A 88 -9.84 19.02 29.79
N ARG A 89 -9.66 19.09 31.10
CA ARG A 89 -9.28 17.93 31.93
C ARG A 89 -10.44 16.93 32.07
N THR A 90 -10.15 15.65 31.91
CA THR A 90 -11.09 14.55 32.16
C THR A 90 -11.10 14.16 33.64
N VAL A 91 -12.09 13.36 34.03
CA VAL A 91 -12.12 12.75 35.37
C VAL A 91 -10.93 11.81 35.62
N THR A 92 -10.36 11.28 34.54
CA THR A 92 -9.19 10.39 34.57
C THR A 92 -7.84 11.13 34.56
N GLY A 93 -7.86 12.46 34.63
CA GLY A 93 -6.67 13.31 34.69
C GLY A 93 -6.12 13.77 33.33
N LEU A 94 -6.49 13.11 32.23
CA LEU A 94 -6.05 13.45 30.86
C LEU A 94 -6.62 14.79 30.38
N VAL A 95 -5.96 15.42 29.41
CA VAL A 95 -6.32 16.74 28.87
C VAL A 95 -6.74 16.60 27.41
N LYS A 96 -7.96 17.04 27.07
CA LYS A 96 -8.49 17.04 25.70
C LYS A 96 -8.06 18.26 24.91
N GLY A 97 -7.91 18.10 23.59
CA GLY A 97 -7.45 19.16 22.68
C GLY A 97 -5.99 19.54 22.91
N HIS A 98 -5.19 18.58 23.38
CA HIS A 98 -3.79 18.76 23.75
C HIS A 98 -2.95 17.58 23.22
N ALA A 99 -1.68 17.84 22.93
CA ALA A 99 -0.74 16.84 22.43
C ALA A 99 0.10 16.26 23.58
N TYR A 100 0.23 14.95 23.59
CA TYR A 100 1.09 14.17 24.48
C TYR A 100 2.21 13.54 23.65
N SER A 101 3.36 13.27 24.28
CA SER A 101 4.43 12.50 23.65
C SER A 101 4.38 11.04 24.11
N VAL A 102 4.56 10.08 23.21
CA VAL A 102 4.78 8.68 23.59
C VAL A 102 6.27 8.47 23.77
N THR A 103 6.72 8.12 24.97
CA THR A 103 8.14 8.05 25.32
C THR A 103 8.67 6.62 25.50
N ALA A 104 7.78 5.64 25.67
CA ALA A 104 8.15 4.22 25.66
C ALA A 104 6.93 3.33 25.38
N VAL A 105 7.20 2.12 24.89
CA VAL A 105 6.22 1.05 24.71
C VAL A 105 6.89 -0.25 25.14
N ASP A 106 6.34 -0.94 26.14
CA ASP A 106 6.94 -2.16 26.65
C ASP A 106 5.89 -3.12 27.25
N GLU A 107 6.27 -4.38 27.35
CA GLU A 107 5.47 -5.46 27.93
C GLU A 107 6.00 -5.82 29.31
N CYS A 108 5.09 -6.06 30.25
CA CYS A 108 5.42 -6.54 31.58
C CYS A 108 4.69 -7.84 31.92
N LYS A 109 5.27 -8.64 32.83
CA LYS A 109 4.66 -9.89 33.33
C LYS A 109 4.30 -9.76 34.81
N PRO A 110 3.02 -9.58 35.17
CA PRO A 110 2.58 -9.59 36.56
C PRO A 110 2.90 -10.93 37.24
N SER A 111 3.40 -10.87 38.48
CA SER A 111 3.82 -12.08 39.23
C SER A 111 2.68 -13.08 39.48
N GLN A 112 1.43 -12.61 39.42
CA GLN A 112 0.22 -13.40 39.67
C GLN A 112 -0.35 -14.08 38.42
N HIS A 113 0.09 -13.69 37.21
CA HIS A 113 -0.43 -14.21 35.93
C HIS A 113 0.75 -14.60 35.02
N LYS A 114 1.27 -15.83 35.20
CA LYS A 114 2.45 -16.31 34.45
C LYS A 114 2.29 -16.31 32.92
N ASP A 115 1.05 -16.40 32.40
CA ASP A 115 0.81 -16.57 30.97
C ASP A 115 0.31 -15.33 30.22
N ASN A 116 -0.09 -14.25 30.91
CA ASN A 116 -0.59 -13.03 30.24
C ASN A 116 0.37 -11.86 30.42
N LYS A 117 1.09 -11.52 29.35
CA LYS A 117 1.83 -10.26 29.26
C LYS A 117 0.85 -9.09 29.18
N VAL A 118 1.15 -8.00 29.88
CA VAL A 118 0.41 -6.75 29.78
C VAL A 118 1.20 -5.77 28.91
N ARG A 119 0.53 -5.22 27.90
CA ARG A 119 1.09 -4.21 26.99
C ARG A 119 0.89 -2.83 27.59
N LEU A 120 1.97 -2.09 27.80
CA LEU A 120 1.98 -0.75 28.38
C LEU A 120 2.52 0.29 27.40
N VAL A 121 2.04 1.52 27.56
CA VAL A 121 2.50 2.72 26.83
C VAL A 121 2.83 3.80 27.84
N ARG A 122 4.03 4.39 27.74
CA ARG A 122 4.46 5.54 28.54
C ARG A 122 4.22 6.82 27.77
N LEU A 123 3.56 7.76 28.43
CA LEU A 123 3.11 9.02 27.86
C LEU A 123 3.64 10.16 28.70
N ARG A 124 3.95 11.28 28.05
CA ARG A 124 4.39 12.50 28.73
C ARG A 124 3.50 13.67 28.35
N ASN A 125 2.95 14.32 29.37
CA ASN A 125 2.33 15.62 29.28
C ASN A 125 3.43 16.71 29.18
N PRO A 126 3.50 17.48 28.09
CA PRO A 126 4.47 18.57 27.93
C PRO A 126 4.42 19.64 29.03
N TRP A 127 3.33 19.75 29.78
CA TRP A 127 3.26 20.68 30.92
C TRP A 127 4.14 20.30 32.10
N GLY A 128 4.65 19.07 32.14
CA GLY A 128 5.45 18.56 33.26
C GLY A 128 4.66 18.35 34.55
N GLN A 129 3.33 18.24 34.43
CA GLN A 129 2.37 18.07 35.51
C GLN A 129 1.04 17.62 34.91
N VAL A 130 0.10 17.19 35.75
CA VAL A 130 -1.23 16.70 35.39
C VAL A 130 -1.15 15.38 34.62
N GLU A 131 -1.25 14.30 35.39
CA GLU A 131 -1.07 12.91 34.93
C GLU A 131 -2.35 12.08 34.95
N TRP A 132 -2.26 10.90 34.35
CA TRP A 132 -3.26 9.84 34.41
C TRP A 132 -3.43 9.31 35.83
N ASN A 133 -4.67 9.13 36.28
CA ASN A 133 -4.98 8.63 37.63
C ASN A 133 -5.66 7.24 37.63
N GLY A 134 -5.67 6.54 36.49
CA GLY A 134 -6.24 5.20 36.36
C GLY A 134 -5.21 4.08 36.58
N PRO A 135 -5.50 2.85 36.13
CA PRO A 135 -4.57 1.72 36.20
C PRO A 135 -3.20 2.05 35.59
N TRP A 136 -2.13 1.61 36.25
CA TRP A 136 -0.73 1.87 35.89
C TRP A 136 -0.23 3.31 36.03
N SER A 137 -1.05 4.23 36.57
CA SER A 137 -0.56 5.51 37.07
C SER A 137 0.54 5.34 38.12
N ASP A 138 1.29 6.39 38.39
CA ASP A 138 2.46 6.38 39.29
C ASP A 138 2.20 5.80 40.68
N ASN A 139 1.01 6.01 41.22
CA ASN A 139 0.62 5.53 42.55
C ASN A 139 -0.30 4.29 42.50
N SER A 140 -0.43 3.66 41.33
CA SER A 140 -1.37 2.58 41.09
C SER A 140 -0.94 1.27 41.77
N LYS A 141 -1.91 0.47 42.22
CA LYS A 141 -1.67 -0.78 42.95
C LYS A 141 -1.09 -1.88 42.06
N GLU A 142 -1.28 -1.78 40.76
CA GLU A 142 -0.81 -2.70 39.72
C GLU A 142 0.70 -2.86 39.79
N TRP A 143 1.43 -1.79 40.09
CA TRP A 143 2.88 -1.82 40.28
C TRP A 143 3.29 -2.76 41.42
N THR A 144 2.47 -2.97 42.45
CA THR A 144 2.81 -3.90 43.55
C THR A 144 2.92 -5.35 43.09
N THR A 145 2.33 -5.68 41.94
CA THR A 145 2.34 -7.04 41.36
C THR A 145 3.59 -7.35 40.55
N LEU A 146 4.42 -6.35 40.23
CA LEU A 146 5.64 -6.50 39.44
C LEU A 146 6.88 -6.71 40.33
N SER A 147 7.82 -7.51 39.82
CA SER A 147 9.14 -7.69 40.44
C SER A 147 9.94 -6.39 40.39
N LYS A 148 10.96 -6.26 41.25
CA LYS A 148 11.85 -5.09 41.25
C LYS A 148 12.54 -4.90 39.88
N ALA A 149 12.98 -6.00 39.26
CA ALA A 149 13.63 -5.97 37.95
C ALA A 149 12.70 -5.47 36.84
N GLU A 150 11.43 -5.87 36.85
CA GLU A 150 10.44 -5.39 35.86
C GLU A 150 10.14 -3.89 36.05
N LYS A 151 10.11 -3.40 37.29
CA LYS A 151 9.94 -1.95 37.55
C LYS A 151 11.13 -1.12 37.09
N GLU A 152 12.34 -1.63 37.32
CA GLU A 152 13.57 -0.99 36.84
C GLU A 152 13.63 -0.96 35.32
N LYS A 153 13.24 -2.06 34.65
CA LYS A 153 13.10 -2.12 33.18
C LYS A 153 12.15 -1.06 32.64
N LEU A 154 10.99 -0.90 33.28
CA LEU A 154 9.98 0.10 32.91
C LEU A 154 10.31 1.52 33.38
N GLN A 155 11.46 1.71 34.05
CA GLN A 155 11.88 2.99 34.62
C GLN A 155 10.76 3.65 35.45
N HIS A 156 10.01 2.85 36.22
CA HIS A 156 8.91 3.35 37.01
C HIS A 156 9.42 4.31 38.09
N GLN A 157 8.92 5.53 38.07
CA GLN A 157 9.12 6.55 39.09
C GLN A 157 7.75 7.00 39.58
N SER A 158 7.69 7.49 40.82
CA SER A 158 6.50 8.11 41.38
C SER A 158 6.84 9.57 41.61
N ALA A 159 6.56 10.40 40.60
CA ALA A 159 6.93 11.81 40.57
C ALA A 159 5.90 12.58 39.75
N GLU A 160 5.51 13.78 40.20
CA GLU A 160 4.66 14.65 39.38
C GLU A 160 5.54 15.40 38.37
N ASP A 161 5.82 14.74 37.25
CA ASP A 161 6.65 15.25 36.15
C ASP A 161 5.93 15.22 34.79
N GLY A 162 4.65 14.84 34.80
CA GLY A 162 3.80 14.72 33.63
C GLY A 162 3.98 13.41 32.87
N GLU A 163 4.94 12.55 33.22
CA GLU A 163 5.15 11.25 32.61
C GLU A 163 4.41 10.15 33.39
N PHE A 164 3.72 9.25 32.68
CA PHE A 164 2.97 8.17 33.30
C PHE A 164 2.85 6.98 32.36
N TRP A 165 2.62 5.79 32.93
CA TRP A 165 2.26 4.60 32.18
C TRP A 165 0.74 4.40 32.14
N MET A 166 0.26 3.78 31.07
CA MET A 166 -1.10 3.24 31.00
C MET A 166 -1.12 1.95 30.18
N SER A 167 -2.19 1.17 30.32
CA SER A 167 -2.39 -0.02 29.47
C SER A 167 -2.64 0.39 28.02
N PHE A 168 -2.20 -0.44 27.06
CA PHE A 168 -2.46 -0.17 25.64
C PHE A 168 -3.96 -0.14 25.32
N GLU A 169 -4.77 -0.91 26.05
CA GLU A 169 -6.23 -0.89 25.91
C GLU A 169 -6.84 0.44 26.39
N ASP A 170 -6.36 0.97 27.51
CA ASP A 170 -6.78 2.30 27.97
C ASP A 170 -6.27 3.38 27.02
N PHE A 171 -5.07 3.25 26.46
CA PHE A 171 -4.55 4.16 25.45
C PHE A 171 -5.49 4.25 24.24
N LYS A 172 -5.84 3.10 23.64
CA LYS A 172 -6.79 3.03 22.51
C LYS A 172 -8.18 3.59 22.85
N LYS A 173 -8.64 3.42 24.09
CA LYS A 173 -9.95 3.88 24.54
C LYS A 173 -10.01 5.39 24.77
N ASN A 174 -8.92 5.99 25.26
CA ASN A 174 -8.89 7.38 25.69
C ASN A 174 -8.35 8.33 24.60
N TYR A 175 -7.37 7.90 23.82
CA TYR A 175 -6.78 8.71 22.75
C TYR A 175 -7.52 8.55 21.44
N THR A 176 -7.52 9.60 20.63
CA THR A 176 -8.19 9.59 19.33
C THR A 176 -7.22 9.42 18.19
N LYS A 177 -5.97 9.86 18.36
CA LYS A 177 -4.98 9.98 17.30
C LYS A 177 -3.58 9.63 17.81
N ILE A 178 -2.79 8.97 16.97
CA ILE A 178 -1.34 8.82 17.14
C ILE A 178 -0.63 9.23 15.85
N GLU A 179 0.50 9.89 16.04
CA GLU A 179 1.35 10.45 15.02
C GLU A 179 2.75 9.92 15.24
N ILE A 180 3.37 9.41 14.19
CA ILE A 180 4.71 8.82 14.22
C ILE A 180 5.56 9.59 13.22
N CYS A 181 6.72 10.09 13.64
CA CYS A 181 7.70 10.71 12.76
C CYS A 181 8.93 9.83 12.68
N ASN A 182 9.07 9.14 11.55
CA ASN A 182 10.22 8.31 11.23
C ASN A 182 11.38 9.22 10.83
N LEU A 183 12.44 9.19 11.63
CA LEU A 183 13.60 10.02 11.42
C LEU A 183 14.47 9.47 10.28
N THR A 184 15.04 10.37 9.48
CA THR A 184 16.08 9.99 8.51
C THR A 184 17.36 9.59 9.25
N PRO A 185 18.23 8.75 8.66
CA PRO A 185 19.49 8.36 9.25
C PRO A 185 20.35 9.52 9.75
N ASP A 186 20.31 10.66 9.05
CA ASP A 186 21.09 11.86 9.38
C ASP A 186 20.67 12.52 10.70
N ALA A 187 19.42 12.31 11.13
CA ALA A 187 18.87 12.85 12.38
C ALA A 187 19.08 11.93 13.59
N LEU A 188 19.64 10.73 13.38
CA LEU A 188 19.88 9.73 14.43
C LEU A 188 21.36 9.71 14.82
N GLU A 189 21.62 9.61 16.13
CA GLU A 189 22.96 9.34 16.65
C GLU A 189 23.47 7.97 16.18
N ASP A 190 24.78 7.84 16.01
CA ASP A 190 25.39 6.69 15.30
C ASP A 190 25.21 5.34 16.04
N ASP A 191 24.89 5.38 17.33
CA ASP A 191 24.73 4.21 18.20
C ASP A 191 23.39 3.48 18.01
N LYS A 192 22.47 3.96 17.15
CA LYS A 192 21.21 3.25 16.88
C LYS A 192 21.37 2.13 15.86
N ILE A 193 20.95 0.93 16.28
CA ILE A 193 21.13 -0.35 15.57
C ILE A 193 20.29 -0.43 14.28
N HIS A 194 19.14 0.23 14.22
CA HIS A 194 18.21 0.13 13.07
C HIS A 194 17.92 1.52 12.49
N LYS A 195 18.36 1.76 11.24
CA LYS A 195 18.14 3.02 10.51
C LYS A 195 17.20 2.78 9.32
N TRP A 196 16.44 3.80 8.92
CA TRP A 196 15.60 3.76 7.72
C TRP A 196 16.43 3.99 6.46
N THR A 197 16.19 3.22 5.40
CA THR A 197 16.71 3.57 4.07
C THR A 197 15.81 4.64 3.45
N VAL A 198 16.37 5.79 3.08
CA VAL A 198 15.61 6.95 2.63
C VAL A 198 15.92 7.26 1.17
N SER A 199 14.86 7.48 0.38
CA SER A 199 14.95 7.99 -0.99
C SER A 199 13.98 9.16 -1.16
N VAL A 200 14.50 10.30 -1.63
CA VAL A 200 13.73 11.54 -1.77
C VAL A 200 13.70 11.94 -3.25
N ASN A 201 12.49 12.17 -3.76
CA ASN A 201 12.28 12.64 -5.13
C ASN A 201 11.53 13.98 -5.12
N GLU A 202 12.01 14.94 -5.90
CA GLU A 202 11.36 16.23 -6.06
C GLU A 202 10.68 16.33 -7.43
N GLY A 203 9.42 16.78 -7.42
CA GLY A 203 8.62 16.92 -8.63
C GLY A 203 7.74 18.18 -8.63
N ARG A 204 7.03 18.39 -9.73
CA ARG A 204 6.04 19.47 -9.86
C ARG A 204 4.87 19.07 -10.76
N TRP A 205 3.69 19.59 -10.46
CA TRP A 205 2.51 19.49 -11.33
C TRP A 205 2.35 20.79 -12.12
N VAL A 206 2.46 20.71 -13.44
CA VAL A 206 2.30 21.85 -14.35
C VAL A 206 1.02 21.66 -15.15
N ARG A 207 0.14 22.66 -15.10
CA ARG A 207 -1.13 22.67 -15.82
C ARG A 207 -0.88 22.44 -17.33
N GLY A 208 -1.58 21.46 -17.91
CA GLY A 208 -1.46 21.11 -19.33
C GLY A 208 -0.23 20.27 -19.68
N CYS A 209 0.60 19.88 -18.71
CA CYS A 209 1.75 19.00 -18.92
C CYS A 209 1.70 17.79 -17.99
N SER A 210 1.94 17.99 -16.70
CA SER A 210 2.05 16.91 -15.70
C SER A 210 0.96 16.90 -14.64
N ALA A 211 0.06 17.89 -14.64
CA ALA A 211 -1.06 17.98 -13.70
C ALA A 211 -2.23 17.06 -14.13
N GLY A 212 -2.02 15.75 -14.03
CA GLY A 212 -2.93 14.73 -14.55
C GLY A 212 -4.20 14.46 -13.72
N GLY A 213 -4.26 14.96 -12.49
CA GLY A 213 -5.37 14.71 -11.56
C GLY A 213 -5.27 13.34 -10.86
N CYS A 214 -6.35 12.92 -10.20
CA CYS A 214 -6.44 11.61 -9.54
C CYS A 214 -6.98 10.51 -10.48
N ARG A 215 -7.10 9.28 -9.97
CA ARG A 215 -7.54 8.09 -10.72
C ARG A 215 -8.92 8.22 -11.38
N ASN A 216 -9.74 9.18 -10.94
CA ASN A 216 -11.04 9.48 -11.52
C ASN A 216 -10.94 10.23 -12.87
N TYR A 217 -9.73 10.64 -13.28
CA TYR A 217 -9.45 11.33 -14.54
C TYR A 217 -8.54 10.46 -15.43
N PRO A 218 -9.02 9.31 -15.94
CA PRO A 218 -8.18 8.32 -16.62
C PRO A 218 -7.44 8.87 -17.85
N ASP A 219 -8.05 9.83 -18.55
CA ASP A 219 -7.49 10.42 -19.77
C ASP A 219 -6.21 11.24 -19.51
N THR A 220 -6.05 11.78 -18.30
CA THR A 220 -4.93 12.64 -17.92
C THR A 220 -4.08 12.07 -16.80
N PHE A 221 -4.57 11.11 -16.01
CA PHE A 221 -3.91 10.58 -14.82
C PHE A 221 -2.48 10.07 -15.08
N TRP A 222 -2.27 9.42 -16.23
CA TRP A 222 -0.98 8.86 -16.64
C TRP A 222 0.12 9.91 -16.85
N THR A 223 -0.24 11.19 -17.03
CA THR A 223 0.71 12.31 -17.22
C THR A 223 1.35 12.79 -15.91
N ASN A 224 0.86 12.34 -14.76
CA ASN A 224 1.51 12.64 -13.47
C ASN A 224 2.93 12.03 -13.43
N PRO A 225 3.87 12.64 -12.69
CA PRO A 225 5.19 12.05 -12.46
C PRO A 225 5.08 10.65 -11.84
N GLN A 226 5.88 9.70 -12.35
CA GLN A 226 5.92 8.31 -11.90
C GLN A 226 7.31 8.01 -11.34
N TYR A 227 7.36 7.24 -10.26
CA TYR A 227 8.61 6.88 -9.58
C TYR A 227 8.62 5.37 -9.35
N ARG A 228 9.72 4.71 -9.73
CA ARG A 228 9.90 3.27 -9.52
C ARG A 228 10.48 3.02 -8.13
N LEU A 229 9.89 2.05 -7.42
CA LEU A 229 10.38 1.54 -6.14
C LEU A 229 10.77 0.07 -6.31
N ARG A 230 11.96 -0.31 -5.85
CA ARG A 230 12.43 -1.70 -5.84
C ARG A 230 12.54 -2.17 -4.40
N LEU A 231 11.79 -3.20 -4.04
CA LEU A 231 11.81 -3.85 -2.73
C LEU A 231 12.63 -5.13 -2.88
N LEU A 232 13.82 -5.17 -2.27
CA LEU A 232 14.79 -6.25 -2.45
C LEU A 232 14.98 -7.13 -1.21
N GLU A 233 14.79 -6.56 -0.02
CA GLU A 233 15.07 -7.21 1.25
C GLU A 233 13.78 -7.36 2.05
N GLU A 234 13.59 -8.55 2.63
CA GLU A 234 12.47 -8.88 3.50
C GLU A 234 12.69 -8.30 4.90
N ASP A 235 11.60 -8.05 5.62
CA ASP A 235 11.65 -7.55 7.00
C ASP A 235 12.22 -8.64 7.93
N ASP A 236 13.30 -8.31 8.65
CA ASP A 236 13.90 -9.19 9.67
C ASP A 236 13.07 -9.16 10.97
N ASP A 237 11.93 -9.84 10.95
CA ASP A 237 11.05 -9.99 12.10
C ASP A 237 10.70 -11.46 12.37
N PRO A 238 11.33 -12.10 13.38
CA PRO A 238 11.12 -13.51 13.68
C PRO A 238 9.73 -13.83 14.23
N ASP A 239 8.98 -12.82 14.67
CA ASP A 239 7.61 -12.96 15.19
C ASP A 239 6.55 -12.68 14.11
N ASP A 240 6.95 -12.35 12.87
CA ASP A 240 6.05 -12.21 11.73
C ASP A 240 6.07 -13.47 10.85
N ASN A 241 4.88 -14.00 10.58
CA ASN A 241 4.74 -15.15 9.67
C ASN A 241 4.58 -14.70 8.21
N GLU A 242 4.39 -13.39 7.97
CA GLU A 242 4.27 -12.83 6.63
C GLU A 242 5.65 -12.41 6.10
N VAL A 243 6.09 -13.07 5.03
CA VAL A 243 7.28 -12.68 4.29
C VAL A 243 6.93 -11.46 3.44
N GLY A 244 7.49 -10.30 3.80
CA GLY A 244 7.20 -9.03 3.14
C GLY A 244 8.31 -8.00 3.30
N CYS A 245 8.19 -6.87 2.59
CA CYS A 245 9.08 -5.73 2.69
C CYS A 245 8.27 -4.50 3.08
N THR A 246 8.53 -3.93 4.26
CA THR A 246 7.82 -2.75 4.76
C THR A 246 8.51 -1.46 4.29
N PHE A 247 7.74 -0.55 3.71
CA PHE A 247 8.21 0.78 3.35
C PHE A 247 7.15 1.85 3.67
N VAL A 248 7.59 3.08 3.88
CA VAL A 248 6.71 4.23 4.18
C VAL A 248 6.87 5.27 3.07
N VAL A 249 5.76 5.76 2.53
CA VAL A 249 5.74 6.81 1.50
C VAL A 249 5.02 8.03 2.03
N ALA A 250 5.68 9.18 2.00
CA ALA A 250 5.06 10.48 2.23
C ALA A 250 5.13 11.36 0.99
N LEU A 251 4.02 12.04 0.71
CA LEU A 251 3.89 13.02 -0.36
C LEU A 251 3.62 14.39 0.23
N MET A 252 4.57 15.32 0.07
CA MET A 252 4.50 16.65 0.65
C MET A 252 4.35 17.74 -0.42
N GLN A 253 3.47 18.71 -0.18
CA GLN A 253 3.35 19.92 -1.01
C GLN A 253 4.16 21.08 -0.42
N LYS A 254 4.97 21.76 -1.25
CA LYS A 254 5.89 22.82 -0.79
C LYS A 254 5.24 24.21 -0.80
N ASN A 255 5.67 25.05 0.15
CA ASN A 255 5.42 26.51 0.24
C ASN A 255 3.96 26.99 0.35
N ARG A 256 2.96 26.11 0.41
CA ARG A 256 1.57 26.54 0.32
C ARG A 256 1.06 27.32 1.54
N ARG A 257 1.61 27.08 2.72
CA ARG A 257 1.28 27.84 3.95
C ARG A 257 1.58 29.33 3.84
N LYS A 258 2.67 29.71 3.17
CA LYS A 258 3.04 31.12 2.94
C LYS A 258 1.98 31.85 2.13
N GLU A 259 1.25 31.12 1.28
CA GLU A 259 0.23 31.66 0.39
C GLU A 259 -1.15 31.78 1.06
N ARG A 260 -1.35 31.30 2.30
CA ARG A 260 -2.61 31.51 3.04
C ARG A 260 -3.01 32.98 3.12
N LYS A 261 -2.04 33.90 3.21
CA LYS A 261 -2.27 35.35 3.20
C LYS A 261 -2.96 35.84 1.92
N MET A 262 -2.84 35.10 0.82
CA MET A 262 -3.50 35.36 -0.47
C MET A 262 -4.80 34.56 -0.64
N GLY A 263 -5.35 33.98 0.44
CA GLY A 263 -6.60 33.20 0.40
C GLY A 263 -6.43 31.76 -0.07
N ALA A 264 -5.20 31.25 -0.06
CA ALA A 264 -4.82 30.05 -0.74
C ALA A 264 -4.84 28.81 0.19
N ASN A 265 -5.63 27.79 -0.17
CA ASN A 265 -5.77 26.53 0.59
C ASN A 265 -4.79 25.44 0.12
N LEU A 266 -4.48 24.47 0.99
CA LEU A 266 -3.74 23.26 0.62
C LEU A 266 -4.47 22.51 -0.50
N PHE A 267 -3.70 21.92 -1.42
CA PHE A 267 -4.26 21.02 -2.42
C PHE A 267 -4.64 19.68 -1.77
N THR A 268 -5.73 19.08 -2.24
CA THR A 268 -6.01 17.67 -2.01
C THR A 268 -5.00 16.86 -2.83
N ILE A 269 -4.03 16.27 -2.14
CA ILE A 269 -2.97 15.45 -2.73
C ILE A 269 -3.12 14.00 -2.31
N GLY A 270 -2.57 13.11 -3.10
CA GLY A 270 -2.51 11.69 -2.84
C GLY A 270 -1.65 11.02 -3.90
N PHE A 271 -1.30 9.77 -3.65
CA PHE A 271 -0.56 8.95 -4.58
C PHE A 271 -1.24 7.59 -4.69
N ALA A 272 -0.81 6.80 -5.67
CA ALA A 272 -1.18 5.41 -5.72
C ALA A 272 -0.01 4.57 -6.19
N ILE A 273 0.09 3.40 -5.59
CA ILE A 273 1.15 2.44 -5.85
C ILE A 273 0.60 1.36 -6.77
N TYR A 274 1.39 1.01 -7.77
CA TYR A 274 1.09 -0.04 -8.72
C TYR A 274 2.28 -0.99 -8.71
N GLU A 275 1.97 -2.27 -8.84
CA GLU A 275 3.00 -3.24 -9.15
C GLU A 275 3.40 -3.10 -10.61
N GLU A 276 4.69 -3.14 -10.86
CA GLU A 276 5.25 -3.07 -12.20
C GLU A 276 4.91 -4.34 -12.98
N ILE A 277 4.40 -4.18 -14.20
CA ILE A 277 3.97 -5.27 -15.07
C ILE A 277 4.98 -5.52 -16.20
N ALA A 278 5.61 -4.46 -16.70
CA ALA A 278 6.59 -4.50 -17.77
C ALA A 278 7.86 -3.77 -17.31
N GLY A 279 9.02 -4.22 -17.79
CA GLY A 279 10.31 -3.62 -17.46
C GLY A 279 10.53 -2.24 -18.10
N ASP A 280 11.78 -1.80 -18.09
CA ASP A 280 12.22 -0.52 -18.69
C ASP A 280 12.00 -0.44 -20.21
N ASP A 281 11.85 -1.58 -20.87
CA ASP A 281 11.53 -1.70 -22.29
C ASP A 281 10.05 -1.41 -22.60
N MET A 282 9.19 -1.31 -21.57
CA MET A 282 7.75 -1.11 -21.71
C MET A 282 7.06 -2.21 -22.54
N GLU A 283 7.69 -3.38 -22.61
CA GLU A 283 7.23 -4.56 -23.33
C GLU A 283 7.03 -5.71 -22.35
N ILE A 284 6.03 -6.56 -22.63
CA ILE A 284 5.68 -7.68 -21.76
C ILE A 284 6.25 -8.98 -22.34
N THR A 285 7.09 -9.63 -21.55
CA THR A 285 7.61 -10.98 -21.81
C THR A 285 6.60 -12.06 -21.43
N ALA A 286 6.83 -13.30 -21.87
CA ALA A 286 5.94 -14.42 -21.54
C ALA A 286 5.83 -14.69 -20.03
N ASN A 287 6.90 -14.45 -19.27
CA ASN A 287 6.89 -14.59 -17.81
C ASN A 287 6.04 -13.48 -17.16
N GLU A 288 6.19 -12.24 -17.59
CA GLU A 288 5.40 -11.11 -17.10
C GLU A 288 3.92 -11.29 -17.45
N LEU A 289 3.59 -11.70 -18.68
CA LEU A 289 2.22 -12.02 -19.09
C LEU A 289 1.60 -13.09 -18.21
N ARG A 290 2.35 -14.17 -17.93
CA ARG A 290 1.90 -15.25 -17.03
C ARG A 290 1.58 -14.71 -15.63
N ASN A 291 2.46 -13.89 -15.07
CA ASN A 291 2.27 -13.33 -13.74
C ASN A 291 1.03 -12.44 -13.69
N VAL A 292 0.83 -11.58 -14.70
CA VAL A 292 -0.35 -10.71 -14.80
C VAL A 292 -1.64 -11.52 -14.88
N LEU A 293 -1.69 -12.51 -15.79
CA LEU A 293 -2.89 -13.30 -16.00
C LEU A 293 -3.22 -14.16 -14.77
N ASN A 294 -2.23 -14.81 -14.18
CA ASN A 294 -2.43 -15.67 -13.00
C ASN A 294 -2.82 -14.88 -11.76
N ARG A 295 -2.33 -13.64 -11.63
CA ARG A 295 -2.79 -12.74 -10.58
C ARG A 295 -4.26 -12.38 -10.72
N VAL A 296 -4.75 -12.16 -11.93
CA VAL A 296 -6.18 -11.91 -12.13
C VAL A 296 -7.01 -13.16 -11.89
N ILE A 297 -6.55 -14.32 -12.34
CA ILE A 297 -7.20 -15.60 -12.04
C ILE A 297 -7.30 -15.84 -10.53
N SER A 298 -6.25 -15.53 -9.74
CA SER A 298 -6.26 -15.77 -8.30
C SER A 298 -7.31 -14.91 -7.55
N THR A 299 -7.69 -13.76 -8.13
CA THR A 299 -8.82 -12.96 -7.64
C THR A 299 -10.21 -13.56 -7.96
N HIS A 300 -10.26 -14.51 -8.90
CA HIS A 300 -11.45 -15.21 -9.37
C HIS A 300 -11.41 -16.68 -8.95
N LYS A 301 -11.57 -16.93 -7.65
CA LYS A 301 -11.57 -18.28 -7.06
C LYS A 301 -12.64 -19.21 -7.65
N ASP A 302 -13.66 -18.66 -8.30
CA ASP A 302 -14.72 -19.38 -9.03
C ASP A 302 -14.24 -20.07 -10.31
N LEU A 303 -13.04 -19.74 -10.81
CA LEU A 303 -12.47 -20.36 -12.01
C LEU A 303 -11.76 -21.69 -11.75
N ASN A 304 -11.47 -22.04 -10.48
CA ASN A 304 -10.87 -23.32 -10.05
C ASN A 304 -9.82 -23.91 -11.02
N THR A 305 -8.83 -23.09 -11.41
CA THR A 305 -7.78 -23.42 -12.39
C THR A 305 -6.39 -23.24 -11.77
N GLU A 306 -5.40 -24.00 -12.26
CA GLU A 306 -3.99 -23.87 -11.89
C GLU A 306 -3.35 -22.58 -12.45
N GLY A 307 -4.05 -21.88 -13.34
CA GLY A 307 -3.58 -20.68 -14.02
C GLY A 307 -2.96 -21.00 -15.39
N PHE A 308 -2.53 -19.95 -16.09
CA PHE A 308 -1.83 -20.04 -17.36
C PHE A 308 -0.43 -20.62 -17.19
N SER A 309 -0.12 -21.60 -18.03
CA SER A 309 1.24 -22.11 -18.18
C SER A 309 2.15 -21.10 -18.89
N LEU A 310 3.47 -21.23 -18.71
CA LEU A 310 4.43 -20.39 -19.43
C LEU A 310 4.35 -20.61 -20.95
N GLU A 311 4.05 -21.84 -21.36
CA GLU A 311 3.96 -22.19 -22.78
C GLU A 311 2.70 -21.59 -23.41
N SER A 312 1.57 -21.60 -22.69
CA SER A 312 0.36 -20.89 -23.08
C SER A 312 0.66 -19.41 -23.32
N CYS A 313 1.35 -18.75 -22.39
CA CYS A 313 1.74 -17.35 -22.55
C CYS A 313 2.70 -17.12 -23.72
N ARG A 314 3.69 -18.00 -23.96
CA ARG A 314 4.58 -17.90 -25.13
C ARG A 314 3.80 -18.01 -26.45
N SER A 315 2.89 -18.99 -26.54
CA SER A 315 2.04 -19.14 -27.72
C SER A 315 1.15 -17.91 -27.92
N MET A 316 0.56 -17.36 -26.84
CA MET A 316 -0.24 -16.13 -26.95
C MET A 316 0.57 -14.94 -27.45
N ILE A 317 1.81 -14.76 -26.97
CA ILE A 317 2.68 -13.69 -27.44
C ILE A 317 2.99 -13.88 -28.92
N ALA A 318 3.45 -15.06 -29.32
CA ALA A 318 3.87 -15.31 -30.69
C ALA A 318 2.71 -15.13 -31.71
N LEU A 319 1.47 -15.27 -31.26
CA LEU A 319 0.27 -15.06 -32.06
C LEU A 319 -0.23 -13.60 -32.09
N MET A 320 0.17 -12.77 -31.13
CA MET A 320 -0.25 -11.38 -30.97
C MET A 320 0.84 -10.36 -31.31
N ASP A 321 2.10 -10.80 -31.33
CA ASP A 321 3.30 -10.06 -31.69
C ASP A 321 3.30 -9.74 -33.19
N MET A 322 2.87 -8.52 -33.53
CA MET A 322 2.76 -8.06 -34.92
C MET A 322 4.06 -7.43 -35.41
N ASP A 323 4.93 -6.99 -34.51
CA ASP A 323 6.21 -6.37 -34.81
C ASP A 323 7.40 -7.34 -34.82
N GLY A 324 7.19 -8.59 -34.39
CA GLY A 324 8.16 -9.68 -34.44
C GLY A 324 9.22 -9.59 -33.33
N THR A 325 8.94 -8.86 -32.25
CA THR A 325 9.85 -8.62 -31.14
C THR A 325 9.97 -9.83 -30.20
N GLY A 326 9.02 -10.77 -30.28
CA GLY A 326 8.86 -11.85 -29.31
C GLY A 326 8.34 -11.37 -27.95
N ARG A 327 7.80 -10.15 -27.88
CA ARG A 327 7.23 -9.51 -26.69
C ARG A 327 5.92 -8.83 -27.07
N LEU A 328 5.19 -8.30 -26.08
CA LEU A 328 3.99 -7.50 -26.34
C LEU A 328 4.20 -6.05 -25.97
N ASN A 329 4.05 -5.15 -26.93
CA ASN A 329 3.93 -3.74 -26.64
C ASN A 329 2.55 -3.40 -26.04
N LEU A 330 2.36 -2.16 -25.57
CA LEU A 330 1.12 -1.75 -24.90
C LEU A 330 -0.15 -1.94 -25.76
N GLN A 331 -0.05 -1.74 -27.09
CA GLN A 331 -1.22 -1.86 -27.97
C GLN A 331 -1.62 -3.32 -28.15
N GLU A 332 -0.65 -4.20 -28.39
CA GLU A 332 -0.84 -5.64 -28.52
C GLU A 332 -1.36 -6.25 -27.22
N PHE A 333 -0.74 -5.90 -26.09
CA PHE A 333 -1.21 -6.34 -24.78
C PHE A 333 -2.64 -5.87 -24.50
N ARG A 334 -2.97 -4.60 -24.79
CA ARG A 334 -4.34 -4.08 -24.61
C ARG A 334 -5.35 -4.85 -25.46
N HIS A 335 -4.98 -5.18 -26.70
CA HIS A 335 -5.82 -5.97 -27.59
C HIS A 335 -6.07 -7.38 -27.03
N LEU A 336 -5.00 -8.11 -26.69
CA LEU A 336 -5.07 -9.43 -26.08
C LEU A 336 -5.89 -9.41 -24.78
N TRP A 337 -5.65 -8.42 -23.92
CA TRP A 337 -6.34 -8.28 -22.63
C TRP A 337 -7.85 -8.12 -22.77
N ASN A 338 -8.30 -7.30 -23.73
CA ASN A 338 -9.73 -7.11 -23.98
C ASN A 338 -10.39 -8.39 -24.47
N LYS A 339 -9.69 -9.18 -25.29
CA LYS A 339 -10.17 -10.49 -25.76
C LYS A 339 -10.27 -11.49 -24.63
N ILE A 340 -9.23 -11.61 -23.80
CA ILE A 340 -9.24 -12.48 -22.62
C ILE A 340 -10.39 -12.12 -21.67
N LYS A 341 -10.65 -10.82 -21.42
CA LYS A 341 -11.80 -10.39 -20.61
C LYS A 341 -13.15 -10.79 -21.20
N GLN A 342 -13.32 -10.64 -22.51
CA GLN A 342 -14.54 -11.07 -23.19
C GLN A 342 -14.75 -12.57 -23.05
N TRP A 343 -13.71 -13.37 -23.34
CA TRP A 343 -13.76 -14.82 -23.25
C TRP A 343 -13.89 -15.34 -21.83
N GLN A 344 -13.33 -14.64 -20.84
CA GLN A 344 -13.57 -14.90 -19.42
C GLN A 344 -15.06 -14.80 -19.08
N GLY A 345 -15.75 -13.77 -19.57
CA GLY A 345 -17.19 -13.62 -19.39
C GLY A 345 -17.98 -14.79 -19.98
N ILE A 346 -17.59 -15.25 -21.18
CA ILE A 346 -18.20 -16.40 -21.86
C ILE A 346 -17.94 -17.68 -21.06
N PHE A 347 -16.69 -17.94 -20.67
CA PHE A 347 -16.33 -19.14 -19.90
C PHE A 347 -17.12 -19.21 -18.59
N LYS A 348 -17.24 -18.10 -17.85
CA LYS A 348 -18.04 -18.03 -16.62
C LYS A 348 -19.53 -18.27 -16.86
N HIS A 349 -20.05 -17.90 -18.02
CA HIS A 349 -21.45 -18.16 -18.36
C HIS A 349 -21.74 -19.67 -18.49
N TYR A 350 -20.80 -20.42 -19.06
CA TYR A 350 -20.92 -21.86 -19.27
C TYR A 350 -20.46 -22.70 -18.07
N ASN A 351 -19.48 -22.23 -17.28
CA ASN A 351 -19.04 -22.82 -16.01
C ASN A 351 -19.98 -22.44 -14.85
N ALA A 352 -21.29 -22.64 -15.02
CA ALA A 352 -22.30 -22.24 -14.04
C ALA A 352 -22.21 -23.05 -12.72
N ASP A 353 -21.65 -24.26 -12.79
CA ASP A 353 -21.43 -25.14 -11.64
C ASP A 353 -20.14 -24.80 -10.87
N GLN A 354 -19.35 -23.83 -11.36
CA GLN A 354 -18.06 -23.45 -10.78
C GLN A 354 -17.08 -24.61 -10.64
N SER A 355 -17.20 -25.62 -11.50
CA SER A 355 -16.29 -26.78 -11.51
C SER A 355 -14.86 -26.39 -11.90
N GLY A 356 -14.70 -25.28 -12.63
CA GLY A 356 -13.43 -24.78 -13.16
C GLY A 356 -13.12 -25.27 -14.57
N SER A 357 -14.05 -26.01 -15.17
CA SER A 357 -13.92 -26.55 -16.51
C SER A 357 -15.28 -26.57 -17.21
N ILE A 358 -15.27 -26.46 -18.52
CA ILE A 358 -16.48 -26.67 -19.34
C ILE A 358 -16.33 -27.98 -20.10
N ASN A 359 -17.43 -28.70 -20.32
CA ASN A 359 -17.39 -29.93 -21.10
C ASN A 359 -17.31 -29.62 -22.61
N SER A 360 -16.96 -30.63 -23.41
CA SER A 360 -16.84 -30.50 -24.88
C SER A 360 -18.10 -30.00 -25.60
N TYR A 361 -19.31 -30.24 -25.07
CA TYR A 361 -20.55 -29.73 -25.66
C TYR A 361 -20.74 -28.24 -25.37
N GLU A 362 -20.45 -27.81 -24.14
CA GLU A 362 -20.45 -26.40 -23.75
C GLU A 362 -19.38 -25.61 -24.50
N MET A 363 -18.20 -26.21 -24.71
CA MET A 363 -17.12 -25.62 -25.50
C MET A 363 -17.60 -25.21 -26.90
N ARG A 364 -18.37 -26.07 -27.59
CA ARG A 364 -18.90 -25.74 -28.91
C ARG A 364 -19.77 -24.48 -28.87
N ASN A 365 -20.61 -24.33 -27.85
CA ASN A 365 -21.47 -23.16 -27.70
C ASN A 365 -20.64 -21.92 -27.32
N ALA A 366 -19.68 -22.07 -26.41
CA ALA A 366 -18.77 -21.00 -26.00
C ALA A 366 -17.93 -20.45 -27.16
N VAL A 367 -17.42 -21.32 -28.05
CA VAL A 367 -16.67 -20.92 -29.26
C VAL A 367 -17.57 -20.15 -30.24
N ASN A 368 -18.84 -20.54 -30.37
CA ASN A 368 -19.81 -19.81 -31.19
C ASN A 368 -20.11 -18.43 -30.61
N ASP A 369 -20.31 -18.32 -29.29
CA ASP A 369 -20.54 -17.05 -28.61
C ASP A 369 -19.31 -16.14 -28.62
N ALA A 370 -18.11 -16.72 -28.69
CA ALA A 370 -16.87 -16.00 -28.93
C ALA A 370 -16.75 -15.45 -30.37
N GLY A 371 -17.69 -15.81 -31.25
CA GLY A 371 -17.79 -15.32 -32.62
C GLY A 371 -17.24 -16.26 -33.70
N PHE A 372 -16.80 -17.46 -33.33
CA PHE A 372 -16.22 -18.42 -34.28
C PHE A 372 -17.24 -19.45 -34.72
N ARG A 373 -17.54 -19.48 -36.03
CA ARG A 373 -18.42 -20.48 -36.64
C ARG A 373 -17.58 -21.54 -37.33
N LEU A 374 -17.49 -22.72 -36.73
CA LEU A 374 -16.67 -23.82 -37.22
C LEU A 374 -17.54 -24.97 -37.73
N ASN A 375 -16.96 -25.84 -38.57
CA ASN A 375 -17.60 -27.08 -38.96
C ASN A 375 -17.36 -28.19 -37.90
N ASN A 376 -18.06 -29.32 -38.01
CA ASN A 376 -17.95 -30.41 -37.04
C ASN A 376 -16.51 -30.94 -36.89
N GLN A 377 -15.78 -31.07 -38.00
CA GLN A 377 -14.41 -31.59 -37.99
C GLN A 377 -13.45 -30.70 -37.19
N LEU A 378 -13.60 -29.38 -37.28
CA LEU A 378 -12.78 -28.44 -36.51
C LEU A 378 -13.09 -28.49 -35.01
N TYR A 379 -14.36 -28.69 -34.63
CA TYR A 379 -14.71 -28.91 -33.22
C TYR A 379 -14.12 -30.21 -32.67
N ASP A 380 -14.07 -31.27 -33.48
CA ASP A 380 -13.44 -32.54 -33.09
C ASP A 380 -11.94 -32.33 -32.83
N ILE A 381 -11.25 -31.60 -33.71
CA ILE A 381 -9.82 -31.26 -33.54
C ILE A 381 -9.58 -30.42 -32.28
N ILE A 382 -10.41 -29.41 -32.02
CA ILE A 382 -10.30 -28.58 -30.81
C ILE A 382 -10.45 -29.44 -29.56
N THR A 383 -11.45 -30.33 -29.55
CA THR A 383 -11.69 -31.22 -28.40
C THR A 383 -10.51 -32.17 -28.19
N MET A 384 -9.99 -32.79 -29.26
CA MET A 384 -8.83 -33.68 -29.17
C MET A 384 -7.54 -32.99 -28.68
N ARG A 385 -7.40 -31.69 -28.94
CA ARG A 385 -6.19 -30.94 -28.59
C ARG A 385 -6.24 -30.29 -27.21
N TYR A 386 -7.40 -29.78 -26.81
CA TYR A 386 -7.55 -28.91 -25.63
C TYR A 386 -8.37 -29.53 -24.50
N ALA A 387 -9.09 -30.63 -24.73
CA ALA A 387 -9.80 -31.32 -23.66
C ALA A 387 -8.90 -32.35 -22.97
N ASN A 388 -9.12 -32.53 -21.67
CA ASN A 388 -8.47 -33.57 -20.88
C ASN A 388 -9.11 -34.95 -21.11
N GLU A 389 -8.62 -35.98 -20.40
CA GLU A 389 -9.12 -37.36 -20.50
C GLU A 389 -10.63 -37.50 -20.23
N ASN A 390 -11.21 -36.56 -19.47
CA ASN A 390 -12.62 -36.52 -19.13
C ASN A 390 -13.46 -35.66 -20.08
N MET A 391 -12.90 -35.22 -21.21
CA MET A 391 -13.55 -34.33 -22.18
C MET A 391 -13.94 -32.95 -21.61
N ASN A 392 -13.18 -32.49 -20.60
CA ASN A 392 -13.33 -31.18 -19.98
C ASN A 392 -12.19 -30.26 -20.39
N ILE A 393 -12.49 -28.98 -20.52
CA ILE A 393 -11.57 -27.92 -20.94
C ILE A 393 -11.51 -26.89 -19.82
N ASP A 394 -10.32 -26.66 -19.28
CA ASP A 394 -10.08 -25.63 -18.29
C ASP A 394 -9.92 -24.24 -18.92
N PHE A 395 -9.83 -23.21 -18.08
CA PHE A 395 -9.77 -21.84 -18.56
C PHE A 395 -8.51 -21.52 -19.37
N ASP A 396 -7.34 -22.07 -19.00
CA ASP A 396 -6.09 -21.90 -19.76
C ASP A 396 -6.24 -22.48 -21.18
N SER A 397 -6.67 -23.74 -21.28
CA SER A 397 -6.85 -24.42 -22.56
C SER A 397 -7.91 -23.74 -23.42
N PHE A 398 -8.99 -23.24 -22.81
CA PHE A 398 -10.03 -22.48 -23.49
C PHE A 398 -9.48 -21.20 -24.14
N VAL A 399 -8.78 -20.36 -23.37
CA VAL A 399 -8.22 -19.11 -23.88
C VAL A 399 -7.12 -19.37 -24.90
N SER A 400 -6.23 -20.33 -24.64
CA SER A 400 -5.17 -20.74 -25.57
C SER A 400 -5.74 -21.22 -26.91
N CYS A 401 -6.86 -21.95 -26.90
CA CYS A 401 -7.57 -22.32 -28.12
C CYS A 401 -8.10 -21.10 -28.88
N LEU A 402 -8.76 -20.17 -28.20
CA LEU A 402 -9.37 -19.00 -28.85
C LEU A 402 -8.33 -18.01 -29.40
N VAL A 403 -7.22 -17.80 -28.69
CA VAL A 403 -6.10 -16.99 -29.19
C VAL A 403 -5.53 -17.60 -30.47
N ARG A 404 -5.30 -18.92 -30.48
CA ARG A 404 -4.80 -19.63 -31.67
C ARG A 404 -5.77 -19.56 -32.84
N LEU A 405 -7.06 -19.73 -32.57
CA LEU A 405 -8.09 -19.66 -33.59
C LEU A 405 -8.19 -18.24 -34.19
N GLU A 406 -8.20 -17.20 -33.34
CA GLU A 406 -8.23 -15.81 -33.80
C GLU A 406 -7.02 -15.47 -34.68
N ALA A 407 -5.83 -15.88 -34.27
CA ALA A 407 -4.62 -15.62 -35.01
C ALA A 407 -4.57 -16.39 -36.34
N MET A 408 -5.04 -17.64 -36.38
CA MET A 408 -5.16 -18.40 -37.63
C MET A 408 -6.12 -17.73 -38.62
N PHE A 409 -7.28 -17.23 -38.16
CA PHE A 409 -8.20 -16.48 -39.01
C PHE A 409 -7.59 -15.18 -39.53
N ARG A 410 -6.89 -14.42 -38.67
CA ARG A 410 -6.22 -13.17 -39.07
C ARG A 410 -5.11 -13.42 -40.08
N ALA A 411 -4.26 -14.41 -39.84
CA ALA A 411 -3.19 -14.76 -40.76
C ALA A 411 -3.76 -15.17 -42.12
N PHE A 412 -4.78 -16.04 -42.13
CA PHE A 412 -5.45 -16.43 -43.37
C PHE A 412 -6.01 -15.22 -44.14
N GLN A 413 -6.75 -14.33 -43.47
CA GLN A 413 -7.30 -13.11 -44.07
C GLN A 413 -6.23 -12.14 -44.59
N ALA A 414 -5.05 -12.10 -43.95
CA ALA A 414 -3.94 -11.27 -44.42
C ALA A 414 -3.31 -11.80 -45.72
N PHE A 415 -3.31 -13.11 -45.92
CA PHE A 415 -2.80 -13.76 -47.14
C PHE A 415 -3.86 -13.86 -48.25
N ASP A 416 -5.14 -13.99 -47.91
CA ASP A 416 -6.29 -14.08 -48.84
C ASP A 416 -6.73 -12.68 -49.31
N GLN A 417 -5.90 -12.02 -50.12
CA GLN A 417 -6.16 -10.66 -50.59
C GLN A 417 -7.28 -10.55 -51.64
N ASP A 418 -7.57 -11.63 -52.36
CA ASP A 418 -8.62 -11.71 -53.38
C ASP A 418 -9.94 -12.28 -52.84
N GLY A 419 -9.94 -12.85 -51.63
CA GLY A 419 -11.14 -13.31 -50.94
C GLY A 419 -11.73 -14.57 -51.58
N ASP A 420 -10.90 -15.35 -52.28
CA ASP A 420 -11.31 -16.57 -52.97
C ASP A 420 -11.35 -17.79 -52.03
N GLY A 421 -10.89 -17.62 -50.78
CA GLY A 421 -10.85 -18.65 -49.76
C GLY A 421 -9.67 -19.62 -49.92
N THR A 422 -8.64 -19.26 -50.70
CA THR A 422 -7.43 -20.05 -50.94
C THR A 422 -6.18 -19.19 -50.80
N ILE A 423 -5.22 -19.63 -49.99
CA ILE A 423 -3.91 -18.97 -49.87
C ILE A 423 -2.81 -19.80 -50.54
N ARG A 424 -1.82 -19.13 -51.13
CA ARG A 424 -0.61 -19.77 -51.66
C ARG A 424 0.59 -19.36 -50.82
N LEU A 425 1.25 -20.34 -50.22
CA LEU A 425 2.42 -20.14 -49.37
C LEU A 425 3.61 -20.91 -49.96
N SER A 426 4.79 -20.30 -49.88
CA SER A 426 6.06 -21.01 -50.03
C SER A 426 6.33 -21.90 -48.81
N VAL A 427 7.28 -22.84 -48.95
CA VAL A 427 7.69 -23.69 -47.83
C VAL A 427 8.19 -22.86 -46.64
N LEU A 428 8.87 -21.74 -46.91
CA LEU A 428 9.39 -20.86 -45.86
C LEU A 428 8.25 -20.18 -45.10
N GLU A 429 7.28 -19.58 -45.83
CA GLU A 429 6.12 -18.91 -45.22
C GLU A 429 5.24 -19.91 -44.45
N TRP A 430 5.06 -21.12 -44.98
CA TRP A 430 4.37 -22.20 -44.27
C TRP A 430 5.06 -22.54 -42.96
N LEU A 431 6.37 -22.75 -42.98
CA LEU A 431 7.13 -23.08 -41.77
C LEU A 431 7.08 -21.95 -40.75
N GLN A 432 7.23 -20.69 -41.18
CA GLN A 432 7.12 -19.52 -40.30
C GLN A 432 5.74 -19.46 -39.63
N LEU A 433 4.67 -19.65 -40.41
CA LEU A 433 3.30 -19.61 -39.91
C LEU A 433 2.98 -20.77 -38.95
N THR A 434 3.54 -21.96 -39.17
CA THR A 434 3.24 -23.13 -38.31
C THR A 434 4.13 -23.29 -37.09
N MET A 435 5.38 -22.80 -37.14
CA MET A 435 6.36 -22.94 -36.05
C MET A 435 6.31 -21.81 -35.04
N TYR A 436 5.96 -20.59 -35.50
CA TYR A 436 5.81 -19.43 -34.62
C TYR A 436 4.41 -19.35 -33.98
N ALA A 437 3.44 -20.16 -34.42
CA ALA A 437 2.03 -20.15 -33.96
C ALA A 437 1.67 -21.19 -32.89
#